data_AF-A0A8T7D1Z3-F1
#
_entry.id   AF-A0A8T7D1Z3-F1
#
_cell.length_a   1.000
_cell.length_b   1.000
_cell.length_c   1.000
_cell.angle_alpha   90.00
_cell.angle_beta   90.00
_cell.angle_gamma   90.00
#
_symmetry.space_group_name_H-M   'P 1'
#
loop_
_entity.id
_entity.type
_entity.pdbx_description
1 polymer ?
#
loop_
_entity_poly.entity_id
_entity_poly.type
_entity_poly.pdbx_seq_one_letter_code
_entity_poly.pdbx_strand_id
1 'polypeptide(L)'
;AVARKAEWALPFTQHLADPNFHTGTAENDQKLLRELIAFYVVFEGIFFYVGFTQILSMGRRNKMTGVAEQFQYILRDESMHMNFGIDVINQIKIENPHLWTAEFQQEMVELIREAVDIETQYARDTMPRGILGLNAPMFEEYLQFIANRRCSQIGLPEQYTGASNPFPWMSEVLDLKKEKNFFETRVTEYQTGGALTWD
;
A
#
# COMPACT_ATOMS: atom_id res chain seq x y z
N ALA A 1 -0.01 -13.35 12.05
CA ALA A 1 0.59 -12.51 10.99
C ALA A 1 1.03 -11.10 11.41
N VAL A 2 0.24 -10.31 12.17
CA VAL A 2 0.55 -8.88 12.44
C VAL A 2 1.93 -8.63 13.07
N ALA A 3 2.29 -9.39 14.13
CA ALA A 3 3.60 -9.26 14.77
C ALA A 3 4.75 -9.54 13.79
N ARG A 4 4.58 -10.53 12.90
CA ARG A 4 5.58 -10.88 11.88
C ARG A 4 5.80 -9.75 10.87
N LYS A 5 4.73 -9.05 10.46
CA LYS A 5 4.85 -7.85 9.61
C LYS A 5 5.66 -6.75 10.31
N ALA A 6 5.41 -6.53 11.60
CA ALA A 6 6.14 -5.54 12.39
C ALA A 6 7.61 -5.94 12.56
N GLU A 7 7.89 -7.20 12.93
CA GLU A 7 9.25 -7.74 13.07
C GLU A 7 10.05 -7.64 11.76
N TRP A 8 9.42 -7.92 10.62
CA TRP A 8 10.02 -7.76 9.30
C TRP A 8 10.35 -6.29 8.97
N ALA A 9 9.55 -5.34 9.46
CA ALA A 9 9.72 -3.91 9.21
C ALA A 9 10.86 -3.27 9.99
N LEU A 10 11.02 -3.70 11.24
CA LEU A 10 11.88 -3.03 12.22
C LEU A 10 13.33 -2.87 11.76
N PRO A 11 13.96 -3.82 11.04
CA PRO A 11 15.30 -3.63 10.51
C PRO A 11 15.42 -2.42 9.56
N PHE A 12 14.36 -2.09 8.83
CA PHE A 12 14.38 -1.01 7.84
C PHE A 12 14.19 0.38 8.45
N THR A 13 13.86 0.51 9.75
CA THR A 13 13.83 1.82 10.43
C THR A 13 15.18 2.19 11.01
N GLN A 14 16.14 1.26 11.09
CA GLN A 14 17.32 1.42 11.94
C GLN A 14 18.25 2.51 11.43
N HIS A 15 18.51 2.56 10.13
CA HIS A 15 19.43 3.55 9.57
C HIS A 15 18.74 4.91 9.41
N LEU A 16 17.48 4.95 8.98
CA LEU A 16 16.67 6.17 8.97
C LEU A 16 16.53 6.84 10.36
N ALA A 17 16.55 6.05 11.44
CA ALA A 17 16.43 6.56 12.81
C ALA A 17 17.78 6.82 13.51
N ASP A 18 18.92 6.41 12.91
CA ASP A 18 20.24 6.61 13.50
C ASP A 18 20.80 7.99 13.13
N PRO A 19 21.00 8.91 14.10
CA PRO A 19 21.55 10.23 13.83
C PRO A 19 23.01 10.21 13.33
N ASN A 20 23.72 9.07 13.43
CA ASN A 20 25.07 8.90 12.94
C ASN A 20 25.12 8.26 11.54
N PHE A 21 23.97 7.90 10.97
CA PHE A 21 23.92 7.37 9.62
C PHE A 21 24.20 8.49 8.60
N HIS A 22 25.14 8.22 7.70
CA HIS A 22 25.54 9.16 6.66
C HIS A 22 25.65 8.44 5.31
N THR A 23 25.06 9.06 4.29
CA THR A 23 25.22 8.69 2.88
C THR A 23 26.60 9.11 2.36
N GLY A 24 26.98 8.64 1.17
CA GLY A 24 28.25 8.98 0.50
C GLY A 24 29.22 7.81 0.33
N THR A 25 28.81 6.59 0.73
CA THR A 25 29.48 5.35 0.33
C THR A 25 28.45 4.45 -0.34
N ALA A 26 28.87 3.68 -1.34
CA ALA A 26 27.95 2.80 -2.07
C ALA A 26 27.15 1.85 -1.14
N GLU A 27 27.80 1.35 -0.08
CA GLU A 27 27.15 0.50 0.92
C GLU A 27 26.04 1.24 1.69
N ASN A 28 26.32 2.44 2.20
CA ASN A 28 25.32 3.21 2.94
C ASN A 28 24.21 3.72 2.04
N ASP A 29 24.53 4.11 0.81
CA ASP A 29 23.54 4.57 -0.14
C ASP A 29 22.60 3.42 -0.57
N GLN A 30 23.12 2.19 -0.69
CA GLN A 30 22.28 0.99 -0.85
C GLN A 30 21.45 0.66 0.39
N LYS A 31 21.94 0.91 1.61
CA LYS A 31 21.13 0.78 2.84
C LYS A 31 19.94 1.72 2.81
N LEU A 32 20.16 3.00 2.51
CA LEU A 32 19.07 3.97 2.38
C LEU A 32 18.09 3.56 1.29
N LEU A 33 18.58 3.16 0.12
CA LEU A 33 17.74 2.76 -1.01
C LEU A 33 16.87 1.53 -0.68
N ARG A 34 17.43 0.55 0.03
CA ARG A 34 16.71 -0.63 0.53
C ARG A 34 15.58 -0.23 1.48
N GLU A 35 15.86 0.68 2.41
CA GLU A 35 14.85 1.16 3.36
C GLU A 35 13.73 1.93 2.66
N LEU A 36 14.06 2.78 1.68
CA LEU A 36 13.07 3.48 0.86
C LEU A 36 12.16 2.50 0.09
N ILE A 37 12.73 1.43 -0.47
CA ILE A 37 11.96 0.37 -1.15
C ILE A 37 11.07 -0.37 -0.13
N ALA A 38 11.60 -0.74 1.03
CA ALA A 38 10.81 -1.40 2.08
C ALA A 38 9.62 -0.53 2.53
N PHE A 39 9.80 0.78 2.69
CA PHE A 39 8.70 1.67 3.09
C PHE A 39 7.70 1.96 1.97
N TYR A 40 8.16 2.56 0.88
CA TYR A 40 7.24 3.06 -0.14
C TYR A 40 6.70 1.95 -1.02
N VAL A 41 7.54 0.97 -1.40
CA VAL A 41 7.14 -0.08 -2.33
C VAL A 41 6.42 -1.21 -1.61
N VAL A 42 6.91 -1.63 -0.44
CA VAL A 42 6.30 -2.73 0.31
C VAL A 42 5.25 -2.27 1.32
N PHE A 43 5.60 -1.42 2.27
CA PHE A 43 4.67 -1.02 3.32
C PHE A 43 3.43 -0.30 2.75
N GLU A 44 3.66 0.81 2.07
CA GLU A 44 2.58 1.61 1.49
C GLU A 44 2.04 0.97 0.21
N GLY A 45 2.92 0.39 -0.61
CA GLY A 45 2.58 -0.13 -1.92
C GLY A 45 1.98 -1.54 -1.96
N ILE A 46 2.20 -2.39 -0.95
CA ILE A 46 1.72 -3.79 -0.88
C ILE A 46 0.88 -4.02 0.40
N PHE A 47 1.44 -3.80 1.59
CA PHE A 47 0.77 -4.14 2.85
C PHE A 47 -0.50 -3.33 3.09
N PHE A 48 -0.49 -2.02 2.82
CA PHE A 48 -1.69 -1.20 3.01
C PHE A 48 -2.80 -1.56 2.01
N TYR A 49 -2.47 -1.95 0.78
CA TYR A 49 -3.45 -2.25 -0.27
C TYR A 49 -4.35 -3.44 0.06
N VAL A 50 -3.85 -4.47 0.74
CA VAL A 50 -4.70 -5.56 1.24
C VAL A 50 -5.70 -5.07 2.28
N GLY A 51 -5.25 -4.24 3.22
CA GLY A 51 -6.13 -3.61 4.21
C GLY A 51 -7.21 -2.73 3.56
N PHE A 52 -6.84 -1.95 2.54
CA PHE A 52 -7.78 -1.14 1.78
C PHE A 52 -8.84 -2.00 1.10
N THR A 53 -8.45 -3.06 0.38
CA THR A 53 -9.42 -3.93 -0.30
C THR A 53 -10.41 -4.58 0.68
N GLN A 54 -9.95 -5.01 1.86
CA GLN A 54 -10.80 -5.59 2.90
C GLN A 54 -11.88 -4.61 3.39
N ILE A 55 -11.48 -3.39 3.76
CA ILE A 55 -12.40 -2.38 4.31
C ILE A 55 -13.30 -1.78 3.23
N LEU A 56 -12.76 -1.46 2.05
CA LEU A 56 -13.54 -0.88 0.95
C LEU A 56 -14.57 -1.87 0.38
N SER A 57 -14.29 -3.18 0.43
CA SER A 57 -15.28 -4.22 0.10
C SER A 57 -16.48 -4.23 1.08
N MET A 58 -16.28 -3.85 2.35
CA MET A 58 -17.38 -3.62 3.28
C MET A 58 -18.19 -2.38 2.87
N GLY A 59 -17.49 -1.28 2.55
CA GLY A 59 -18.11 -0.03 2.09
C GLY A 59 -18.99 -0.20 0.85
N ARG A 60 -18.52 -0.97 -0.14
CA ARG A 60 -19.29 -1.32 -1.36
C ARG A 60 -20.59 -2.07 -1.08
N ARG A 61 -20.68 -2.73 0.07
CA ARG A 61 -21.88 -3.43 0.54
C ARG A 61 -22.69 -2.60 1.53
N ASN A 62 -22.45 -1.29 1.56
CA ASN A 62 -23.09 -0.35 2.47
C ASN A 62 -22.89 -0.71 3.96
N LYS A 63 -21.75 -1.32 4.29
CA LYS A 63 -21.35 -1.67 5.66
C LYS A 63 -20.16 -0.83 6.08
N MET A 64 -20.16 -0.36 7.33
CA MET A 64 -19.05 0.44 7.90
C MET A 64 -18.71 1.67 7.04
N THR A 65 -19.73 2.34 6.48
CA THR A 65 -19.56 3.39 5.46
C THR A 65 -18.69 4.56 5.93
N GLY A 66 -18.79 4.97 7.20
CA GLY A 66 -17.90 5.98 7.76
C GLY A 66 -16.42 5.56 7.79
N VAL A 67 -16.13 4.30 8.16
CA VAL A 67 -14.77 3.75 8.12
C VAL A 67 -14.29 3.61 6.68
N ALA A 68 -15.16 3.16 5.77
CA ALA A 68 -14.82 3.05 4.35
C ALA A 68 -14.53 4.41 3.71
N GLU A 69 -15.22 5.48 4.10
CA GLU A 69 -14.93 6.85 3.65
C GLU A 69 -13.58 7.34 4.18
N GLN A 70 -13.26 7.11 5.46
CA GLN A 70 -11.92 7.42 6.00
C GLN A 70 -10.82 6.67 5.23
N PHE A 71 -11.03 5.39 4.94
CA PHE A 71 -10.08 4.59 4.16
C PHE A 71 -9.94 5.05 2.71
N GLN A 72 -10.94 5.69 2.11
CA GLN A 72 -10.81 6.32 0.79
C GLN A 72 -9.87 7.53 0.84
N TYR A 73 -9.95 8.36 1.89
CA TYR A 73 -9.03 9.47 2.07
C TYR A 73 -7.60 8.99 2.32
N ILE A 74 -7.42 7.98 3.18
CA ILE A 74 -6.11 7.37 3.42
C ILE A 74 -5.56 6.78 2.12
N LEU A 75 -6.35 6.00 1.38
CA LEU A 75 -5.92 5.42 0.09
C LEU A 75 -5.47 6.49 -0.92
N ARG A 76 -6.16 7.63 -0.99
CA ARG A 76 -5.75 8.75 -1.84
C ARG A 76 -4.38 9.26 -1.42
N ASP A 77 -4.15 9.46 -0.14
CA ASP A 77 -2.89 10.00 0.38
C ASP A 77 -1.75 8.98 0.19
N GLU A 78 -1.99 7.69 0.48
CA GLU A 78 -1.02 6.61 0.24
C GLU A 78 -0.68 6.41 -1.24
N SER A 79 -1.63 6.69 -2.15
CA SER A 79 -1.31 6.66 -3.59
C SER A 79 -0.29 7.75 -3.97
N MET A 80 -0.34 8.91 -3.31
CA MET A 80 0.63 9.99 -3.51
C MET A 80 1.97 9.68 -2.84
N HIS A 81 1.95 9.16 -1.61
CA HIS A 81 3.18 8.77 -0.90
C HIS A 81 3.97 7.72 -1.67
N MET A 82 3.30 6.65 -2.13
CA MET A 82 3.92 5.60 -2.93
C MET A 82 4.47 6.14 -4.27
N ASN A 83 3.72 6.99 -4.98
CA ASN A 83 4.20 7.58 -6.24
C ASN A 83 5.44 8.45 -6.00
N PHE A 84 5.42 9.28 -4.96
CA PHE A 84 6.58 10.07 -4.56
C PHE A 84 7.78 9.18 -4.22
N GLY A 85 7.58 8.11 -3.44
CA GLY A 85 8.63 7.17 -3.10
C GLY A 85 9.24 6.48 -4.31
N ILE A 86 8.41 6.05 -5.27
CA ILE A 86 8.86 5.47 -6.54
C ILE A 86 9.70 6.47 -7.33
N ASP A 87 9.27 7.73 -7.41
CA ASP A 87 10.01 8.79 -8.10
C ASP A 87 11.36 9.05 -7.42
N VAL A 88 11.41 9.10 -6.08
CA VAL A 88 12.66 9.23 -5.31
C VAL A 88 13.60 8.05 -5.58
N ILE A 89 13.10 6.81 -5.51
CA ILE A 89 13.89 5.60 -5.78
C ILE A 89 14.47 5.64 -7.20
N ASN A 90 13.64 5.97 -8.18
CA ASN A 90 14.09 6.07 -9.58
C ASN A 90 15.07 7.22 -9.79
N GLN A 91 14.87 8.36 -9.15
CA GLN A 91 15.79 9.49 -9.24
C GLN A 91 17.16 9.16 -8.63
N ILE A 92 17.19 8.50 -7.45
CA ILE A 92 18.43 8.01 -6.83
C ILE A 92 19.17 7.07 -7.78
N LYS A 93 18.47 6.13 -8.43
CA LYS A 93 19.05 5.21 -9.41
C LYS A 93 19.60 5.92 -10.65
N ILE A 94 18.92 6.96 -11.13
CA ILE A 94 19.36 7.76 -12.30
C ILE A 94 20.64 8.53 -11.96
N GLU A 95 20.68 9.17 -10.79
CA GLU A 95 21.83 9.96 -10.34
C GLU A 95 23.00 9.09 -9.90
N ASN A 96 22.72 7.88 -9.40
CA ASN A 96 23.70 6.94 -8.86
C ASN A 96 23.54 5.52 -9.47
N PRO A 97 23.79 5.33 -10.79
CA PRO A 97 23.55 4.05 -11.46
C PRO A 97 24.34 2.87 -10.87
N HIS A 98 25.49 3.15 -10.26
CA HIS A 98 26.35 2.16 -9.62
C HIS A 98 25.72 1.48 -8.40
N LEU A 99 24.67 2.07 -7.80
CA LEU A 99 23.93 1.45 -6.70
C LEU A 99 22.98 0.34 -7.17
N TRP A 100 22.52 0.40 -8.43
CA TRP A 100 21.50 -0.50 -8.98
C TRP A 100 22.10 -1.74 -9.64
N THR A 101 22.98 -2.44 -8.91
CA THR A 101 23.67 -3.64 -9.42
C THR A 101 22.72 -4.82 -9.58
N ALA A 102 23.16 -5.87 -10.29
CA ALA A 102 22.36 -7.07 -10.48
C ALA A 102 22.09 -7.78 -9.13
N GLU A 103 23.06 -7.77 -8.23
CA GLU A 103 22.97 -8.33 -6.89
C GLU A 103 21.93 -7.57 -6.05
N PHE A 104 21.95 -6.23 -6.10
CA PHE A 104 20.97 -5.42 -5.38
C PHE A 104 19.56 -5.59 -5.95
N GLN A 105 19.42 -5.69 -7.27
CA GLN A 105 18.13 -5.97 -7.91
C GLN A 105 17.55 -7.32 -7.46
N GLN A 106 18.38 -8.37 -7.39
CA GLN A 106 17.98 -9.68 -6.92
C GLN A 106 17.55 -9.64 -5.45
N GLU A 107 18.29 -8.90 -4.60
CA GLU A 107 17.92 -8.67 -3.21
C GLU A 107 16.55 -7.98 -3.08
N MET A 108 16.26 -6.96 -3.89
CA MET A 108 14.96 -6.28 -3.88
C MET A 108 13.83 -7.17 -4.36
N VAL A 109 14.09 -8.05 -5.33
CA VAL A 109 13.13 -9.07 -5.76
C VAL A 109 12.80 -10.02 -4.62
N GLU A 110 13.80 -10.52 -3.90
CA GLU A 110 13.61 -11.42 -2.76
C GLU A 110 12.82 -10.74 -1.63
N LEU A 111 13.15 -9.48 -1.34
CA LEU A 111 12.44 -8.64 -0.36
C LEU A 111 10.94 -8.50 -0.72
N ILE A 112 10.61 -8.22 -1.98
CA ILE A 112 9.21 -8.11 -2.44
C ILE A 112 8.51 -9.47 -2.37
N ARG A 113 9.17 -10.57 -2.69
CA ARG A 113 8.59 -11.92 -2.62
C ARG A 113 8.30 -12.32 -1.17
N GLU A 114 9.22 -12.07 -0.26
CA GLU A 114 9.00 -12.29 1.18
C GLU A 114 7.82 -11.47 1.69
N ALA A 115 7.71 -10.20 1.26
CA ALA A 115 6.57 -9.37 1.62
C ALA A 115 5.23 -9.94 1.12
N VAL A 116 5.18 -10.43 -0.12
CA VAL A 116 3.98 -11.09 -0.67
C VAL A 116 3.61 -12.32 0.17
N ASP A 117 4.58 -13.13 0.59
CA ASP A 117 4.33 -14.32 1.42
C ASP A 117 3.78 -13.94 2.80
N ILE A 118 4.39 -12.94 3.44
CA ILE A 118 3.95 -12.40 4.73
C ILE A 118 2.51 -11.87 4.62
N GLU A 119 2.21 -11.11 3.57
CA GLU A 119 0.89 -10.51 3.38
C GLU A 119 -0.17 -11.54 2.98
N THR A 120 0.22 -12.57 2.24
CA THR A 120 -0.65 -13.71 1.93
C THR A 120 -1.04 -14.44 3.21
N GLN A 121 -0.09 -14.66 4.13
CA GLN A 121 -0.42 -15.23 5.44
C GLN A 121 -1.31 -14.30 6.26
N TYR A 122 -1.11 -12.99 6.20
CA TYR A 122 -2.00 -12.01 6.83
C TYR A 122 -3.44 -12.08 6.26
N ALA A 123 -3.59 -12.18 4.95
CA ALA A 123 -4.90 -12.32 4.30
C ALA A 123 -5.60 -13.63 4.71
N ARG A 124 -4.84 -14.73 4.86
CA ARG A 124 -5.36 -16.01 5.35
C ARG A 124 -5.80 -15.93 6.82
N ASP A 125 -4.99 -15.31 7.68
CA ASP A 125 -5.30 -15.14 9.11
C ASP A 125 -6.54 -14.25 9.33
N THR A 126 -6.71 -13.20 8.52
CA THR A 126 -7.83 -12.25 8.63
C THR A 126 -9.14 -12.76 8.02
N MET A 127 -9.07 -13.69 7.05
CA MET A 127 -10.23 -14.26 6.36
C MET A 127 -10.15 -15.79 6.23
N PRO A 128 -10.08 -16.55 7.34
CA PRO A 128 -9.87 -18.00 7.30
C PRO A 128 -11.00 -18.78 6.59
N ARG A 129 -12.20 -18.21 6.52
CA ARG A 129 -13.37 -18.79 5.84
C ARG A 129 -13.83 -17.97 4.62
N GLY A 130 -13.11 -16.89 4.30
CA GLY A 130 -13.60 -15.85 3.39
C GLY A 130 -14.87 -15.16 3.91
N ILE A 131 -15.29 -14.13 3.18
CA ILE A 131 -16.60 -13.49 3.32
C ILE A 131 -17.19 -13.27 1.93
N LEU A 132 -18.47 -12.89 1.82
CA LEU A 132 -19.09 -12.65 0.52
C LEU A 132 -18.28 -11.64 -0.30
N GLY A 133 -17.76 -12.09 -1.45
CA GLY A 133 -16.95 -11.30 -2.38
C GLY A 133 -15.45 -11.20 -2.07
N LEU A 134 -14.95 -11.86 -1.01
CA LEU A 134 -13.54 -11.87 -0.62
C LEU A 134 -13.11 -13.26 -0.10
N ASN A 135 -12.03 -13.82 -0.64
CA ASN A 135 -11.42 -15.04 -0.11
C ASN A 135 -9.90 -15.01 -0.25
N ALA A 136 -9.20 -15.88 0.48
CA ALA A 136 -7.74 -15.90 0.49
C ALA A 136 -7.11 -16.11 -0.90
N PRO A 137 -7.58 -17.03 -1.77
CA PRO A 137 -7.08 -17.15 -3.14
C PRO A 137 -7.15 -15.86 -3.97
N MET A 138 -8.25 -15.11 -3.87
CA MET A 138 -8.37 -13.81 -4.56
C MET A 138 -7.36 -12.79 -4.03
N PHE A 139 -7.06 -12.80 -2.73
CA PHE A 139 -6.03 -11.90 -2.18
C PHE A 139 -4.63 -12.30 -2.60
N GLU A 140 -4.34 -13.59 -2.71
CA GLU A 140 -3.06 -14.09 -3.21
C GLU A 140 -2.83 -13.64 -4.66
N GLU A 141 -3.83 -13.79 -5.54
CA GLU A 141 -3.75 -13.30 -6.92
C GLU A 141 -3.61 -11.76 -6.98
N TYR A 142 -4.37 -11.03 -6.16
CA TYR A 142 -4.26 -9.57 -6.09
C TYR A 142 -2.89 -9.08 -5.61
N LEU A 143 -2.31 -9.76 -4.62
CA LEU A 143 -0.97 -9.45 -4.11
C LEU A 143 0.09 -9.65 -5.18
N GLN A 144 0.01 -10.76 -5.93
CA GLN A 144 0.91 -11.03 -7.06
C GLN A 144 0.78 -9.96 -8.15
N PHE A 145 -0.45 -9.56 -8.49
CA PHE A 145 -0.72 -8.48 -9.44
C PHE A 145 -0.11 -7.15 -8.99
N ILE A 146 -0.32 -6.76 -7.72
CA ILE A 146 0.28 -5.53 -7.16
C ILE A 146 1.81 -5.62 -7.18
N ALA A 147 2.37 -6.75 -6.72
CA ALA A 147 3.82 -6.93 -6.66
C ALA A 147 4.46 -6.77 -8.03
N ASN A 148 3.87 -7.34 -9.08
CA ASN A 148 4.34 -7.14 -10.46
C ASN A 148 4.32 -5.66 -10.87
N ARG A 149 3.23 -4.95 -10.55
CA ARG A 149 3.13 -3.51 -10.82
C ARG A 149 4.22 -2.73 -10.10
N ARG A 150 4.47 -3.04 -8.82
CA ARG A 150 5.55 -2.43 -8.03
C ARG A 150 6.93 -2.70 -8.60
N CYS A 151 7.24 -3.96 -8.94
CA CYS A 151 8.48 -4.34 -9.60
C CYS A 151 8.69 -3.52 -10.88
N SER A 152 7.68 -3.46 -11.75
CA SER A 152 7.75 -2.70 -13.01
C SER A 152 8.01 -1.21 -12.78
N GLN A 153 7.37 -0.59 -11.78
CA GLN A 153 7.52 0.84 -11.47
C GLN A 153 8.95 1.21 -11.02
N ILE A 154 9.70 0.28 -10.43
CA ILE A 154 11.11 0.46 -10.05
C ILE A 154 12.08 -0.27 -11.00
N GLY A 155 11.62 -0.69 -12.18
CA GLY A 155 12.47 -1.29 -13.21
C GLY A 155 12.98 -2.71 -12.91
N LEU A 156 12.30 -3.45 -12.03
CA LEU A 156 12.53 -4.88 -11.80
C LEU A 156 11.64 -5.73 -12.74
N PRO A 157 12.08 -6.95 -13.09
CA PRO A 157 11.28 -7.86 -13.91
C PRO A 157 10.02 -8.32 -13.18
N GLU A 158 9.01 -8.70 -13.96
CA GLU A 158 7.79 -9.33 -13.47
C GLU A 158 8.13 -10.64 -12.71
N GLN A 159 7.50 -10.85 -11.55
CA GLN A 159 7.79 -12.01 -10.68
C GLN A 159 6.71 -13.08 -10.74
N TYR A 160 5.47 -12.71 -11.08
CA TYR A 160 4.30 -13.59 -11.04
C TYR A 160 3.56 -13.58 -12.38
N THR A 161 4.02 -14.41 -13.32
CA THR A 161 3.46 -14.44 -14.68
C THR A 161 1.98 -14.82 -14.67
N GLY A 162 1.16 -13.99 -15.32
CA GLY A 162 -0.28 -14.26 -15.49
C GLY A 162 -1.14 -13.83 -14.30
N ALA A 163 -0.58 -13.17 -13.29
CA ALA A 163 -1.35 -12.57 -12.21
C ALA A 163 -2.28 -11.48 -12.75
N SER A 164 -3.57 -11.60 -12.46
CA SER A 164 -4.60 -10.65 -12.89
C SER A 164 -5.16 -9.87 -11.70
N ASN A 165 -5.90 -8.79 -11.93
CA ASN A 165 -6.56 -8.06 -10.85
C ASN A 165 -7.96 -8.63 -10.58
N PRO A 166 -8.18 -9.42 -9.51
CA PRO A 166 -9.50 -9.95 -9.16
C PRO A 166 -10.44 -8.87 -8.57
N PHE A 167 -9.94 -7.68 -8.28
CA PHE A 167 -10.69 -6.54 -7.75
C PHE A 167 -10.60 -5.33 -8.69
N PRO A 168 -11.20 -5.37 -9.90
CA PRO A 168 -11.11 -4.27 -10.88
C PRO A 168 -11.66 -2.95 -10.34
N TRP A 169 -12.64 -3.02 -9.42
CA TRP A 169 -13.20 -1.86 -8.73
C TRP A 169 -12.20 -1.13 -7.84
N MET A 170 -11.09 -1.75 -7.42
CA MET A 170 -10.02 -1.03 -6.69
C MET A 170 -9.35 0.00 -7.60
N SER A 171 -9.18 -0.30 -8.89
CA SER A 171 -8.64 0.65 -9.87
C SER A 171 -9.60 1.83 -10.05
N GLU A 172 -10.92 1.56 -10.13
CA GLU A 172 -11.94 2.62 -10.22
C GLU A 172 -11.89 3.57 -9.02
N VAL A 173 -11.68 3.05 -7.81
CA VAL A 173 -11.58 3.88 -6.59
C VAL A 173 -10.33 4.77 -6.61
N LEU A 174 -9.22 4.27 -7.16
CA LEU A 174 -7.98 5.04 -7.34
C LEU A 174 -8.12 6.12 -8.43
N ASP A 175 -8.80 5.79 -9.53
CA ASP A 175 -9.00 6.69 -10.67
C ASP A 175 -10.05 7.78 -10.39
N LEU A 176 -10.97 7.52 -9.46
CA LEU A 176 -11.94 8.49 -8.99
C LEU A 176 -11.23 9.60 -8.20
N LYS A 177 -10.79 10.65 -8.90
CA LYS A 177 -10.54 11.97 -8.30
C LYS A 177 -11.84 12.48 -7.68
N LYS A 178 -12.09 12.12 -6.41
CA LYS A 178 -13.11 12.79 -5.61
C LYS A 178 -12.58 14.17 -5.22
N GLU A 179 -12.62 15.10 -6.17
CA GLU A 179 -12.91 16.49 -5.80
C GLU A 179 -14.36 16.52 -5.32
N LYS A 180 -14.60 16.07 -4.09
CA LYS A 180 -15.84 16.42 -3.40
C LYS A 180 -15.70 17.90 -3.07
N ASN A 181 -16.41 18.75 -3.79
CA ASN A 181 -16.63 20.13 -3.37
C ASN A 181 -17.16 20.09 -1.94
N PHE A 182 -16.51 20.82 -1.03
CA PHE A 182 -16.92 20.95 0.36
C PHE A 182 -18.39 21.41 0.50
N PHE A 183 -18.93 22.06 -0.54
CA PHE A 183 -20.31 22.53 -0.63
C PHE A 183 -21.32 21.49 -1.16
N GLU A 184 -20.88 20.35 -1.68
CA GLU A 184 -21.75 19.33 -2.28
C GLU A 184 -22.06 18.16 -1.33
N THR A 185 -21.32 18.02 -0.24
CA THR A 185 -21.65 17.04 0.79
C THR A 185 -22.64 17.68 1.76
N ARG A 186 -23.89 17.20 1.79
CA ARG A 186 -24.86 17.61 2.82
C ARG A 186 -24.24 17.34 4.19
N VAL A 187 -24.05 18.41 4.97
CA VAL A 187 -23.66 18.35 6.37
C VAL A 187 -24.69 17.48 7.09
N THR A 188 -24.32 16.26 7.48
CA THR A 188 -25.21 15.33 8.20
C THR A 188 -25.37 15.67 9.69
N GLU A 189 -24.75 16.75 10.16
CA GLU A 189 -24.96 17.29 11.50
C GLU A 189 -25.23 18.80 11.43
N TYR A 190 -26.50 19.16 11.38
CA TYR A 190 -27.10 20.12 12.31
C TYR A 190 -28.60 19.83 12.30
N GLN A 191 -29.06 18.95 13.20
CA GLN A 191 -30.39 19.17 13.76
C GLN A 191 -30.25 20.36 14.72
N THR A 192 -30.42 21.57 14.19
CA THR A 192 -30.92 22.67 15.02
C THR A 192 -32.27 22.22 15.55
N GLY A 193 -32.33 22.04 16.87
CA GLY A 193 -33.33 21.24 17.57
C GLY A 193 -34.78 21.58 17.23
N GLY A 194 -35.59 20.51 17.23
CA GLY A 194 -36.97 20.52 17.66
C GLY A 194 -37.90 21.44 16.90
N ALA A 195 -38.71 20.85 16.01
CA ALA A 195 -40.04 21.36 15.78
C ALA A 195 -40.81 21.34 17.13
N LEU A 196 -40.81 22.47 17.84
CA LEU A 196 -41.82 22.77 18.85
C LEU A 196 -42.88 23.63 18.16
N THR A 197 -43.92 22.96 17.66
CA THR A 197 -45.21 23.59 17.42
C THR A 197 -45.85 23.87 18.78
N TRP A 198 -46.04 25.16 19.08
CA TRP A 198 -47.03 25.61 20.05
C TRP A 198 -48.02 26.48 19.27
N ASP A 199 -49.29 26.08 19.38
CA ASP A 199 -50.51 26.49 18.66
C ASP A 199 -50.76 25.84 17.28
#